data_AF-A0A2P2C5E2-F1
#
_entry.id   AF-A0A2P2C5E2-F1
#
_cell.length_a   1.000
_cell.length_b   1.000
_cell.length_c   1.000
_cell.angle_alpha   90.00
_cell.angle_beta   90.00
_cell.angle_gamma   90.00
#
_symmetry.space_group_name_H-M   'P 1'
#
loop_
_entity.id
_entity.type
_entity.pdbx_description
1 polymer ?
#
loop_
_entity_poly.entity_id
_entity_poly.type
_entity_poly.pdbx_seq_one_letter_code
_entity_poly.pdbx_strand_id
1 'polypeptide(L)' 'MSDDVNQAATEAAQRVVDEVSSWQYSAEDRMIADELDRGLAEAKVALSDDERSRVLAEIDGMKDEHSSAPQVRSATPVD' A
#
# COMPACT_ATOMS: atom_id res chain seq x y z
N MET A 1 20.63 -5.14 -10.28
CA MET A 1 20.28 -3.72 -10.47
C MET A 1 18.78 -3.53 -10.58
N SER A 2 18.06 -4.14 -11.54
CA SER A 2 16.58 -4.01 -11.59
C SER A 2 15.88 -4.65 -10.39
N ASP A 3 16.37 -5.79 -9.88
CA ASP A 3 15.86 -6.39 -8.63
C ASP A 3 16.04 -5.49 -7.41
N ASP A 4 17.20 -4.86 -7.25
CA ASP A 4 17.48 -3.96 -6.11
C ASP A 4 16.56 -2.74 -6.09
N VAL A 5 16.28 -2.18 -7.27
CA VAL A 5 15.39 -1.01 -7.41
C VAL A 5 13.93 -1.42 -7.15
N ASN A 6 13.50 -2.57 -7.67
CA ASN A 6 12.16 -3.08 -7.42
C ASN A 6 11.97 -3.49 -5.95
N GLN A 7 13.03 -3.98 -5.30
CA GLN A 7 13.01 -4.28 -3.87
C GLN A 7 12.87 -3.00 -3.05
N ALA A 8 13.65 -1.97 -3.34
CA ALA A 8 13.52 -0.67 -2.68
C ALA A 8 12.13 -0.05 -2.90
N ALA A 9 11.57 -0.20 -4.11
CA ALA A 9 10.20 0.24 -4.40
C ALA A 9 9.17 -0.54 -3.58
N THR A 10 9.34 -1.86 -3.46
CA THR A 10 8.45 -2.72 -2.67
C THR A 10 8.54 -2.37 -1.18
N GLU A 11 9.73 -2.11 -0.65
CA GLU A 11 9.91 -1.66 0.73
C GLU A 11 9.29 -0.27 0.97
N ALA A 12 9.40 0.64 0.01
CA ALA A 12 8.77 1.96 0.11
C ALA A 12 7.24 1.85 0.08
N ALA A 13 6.68 1.05 -0.84
CA ALA A 13 5.26 0.77 -0.89
C ALA A 13 4.76 0.07 0.39
N GLN A 14 5.55 -0.84 0.98
CA GLN A 14 5.18 -1.50 2.24
C GLN A 14 5.03 -0.48 3.37
N ARG A 15 5.93 0.49 3.49
CA ARG A 15 5.81 1.53 4.54
C ARG A 15 4.51 2.33 4.40
N VAL A 16 4.12 2.66 3.18
CA VAL A 16 2.86 3.36 2.92
C VAL A 16 1.67 2.50 3.36
N VAL A 17 1.66 1.21 3.01
CA VAL A 17 0.60 0.29 3.41
C VAL A 17 0.53 0.14 4.93
N ASP A 18 1.67 0.01 5.61
CA ASP A 18 1.73 -0.06 7.07
C ASP A 18 1.18 1.22 7.72
N GLU A 19 1.54 2.37 7.16
CA GLU A 19 1.07 3.67 7.60
C GLU A 19 -0.46 3.77 7.46
N VAL A 20 -0.99 3.60 6.24
CA VAL A 20 -2.44 3.63 5.97
C VAL A 20 -3.21 2.65 6.86
N SER A 21 -2.66 1.44 7.04
CA SER A 21 -3.26 0.40 7.89
C SER A 21 -3.28 0.79 9.38
N SER A 22 -2.39 1.66 9.85
CA SER A 22 -2.37 2.11 11.24
C SER A 22 -3.54 3.01 11.60
N TRP A 23 -4.08 3.79 10.65
CA TRP A 23 -5.21 4.70 10.88
C TRP A 23 -6.53 4.19 10.31
N GLN A 24 -6.52 3.06 9.60
CA GLN A 24 -7.67 2.53 8.87
C GLN A 24 -8.93 2.34 9.74
N TYR A 25 -8.77 2.00 11.03
CA TYR A 25 -9.89 1.89 11.99
C TYR A 25 -10.67 3.21 12.20
N SER A 26 -10.06 4.35 11.91
CA SER A 26 -10.68 5.68 12.06
C SER A 26 -11.03 6.33 10.71
N ALA A 27 -10.69 5.70 9.58
CA ALA A 27 -10.85 6.26 8.24
C ALA A 27 -12.03 5.63 7.50
N GLU A 28 -12.71 6.41 6.65
CA GLU A 28 -13.70 5.88 5.70
C GLU A 28 -12.97 5.21 4.51
N ASP A 29 -13.60 4.25 3.84
CA ASP A 29 -12.94 3.41 2.82
C ASP A 29 -12.41 4.24 1.64
N ARG A 30 -13.11 5.31 1.28
CA ARG A 30 -12.63 6.26 0.26
C ARG A 30 -11.36 6.99 0.67
N MET A 31 -11.23 7.29 1.96
CA MET A 31 -10.04 7.95 2.51
C MET A 31 -8.84 7.00 2.51
N ILE A 32 -9.06 5.71 2.76
CA ILE A 32 -8.02 4.67 2.68
C ILE A 32 -7.43 4.60 1.27
N ALA A 33 -8.30 4.60 0.24
CA ALA A 33 -7.86 4.57 -1.16
C ALA A 33 -7.05 5.82 -1.54
N ASP A 34 -7.56 7.00 -1.19
CA ASP A 34 -6.88 8.27 -1.49
C ASP A 34 -5.53 8.38 -0.77
N GLU A 35 -5.45 7.93 0.49
CA GLU A 35 -4.22 7.98 1.28
C GLU A 35 -3.16 6.98 0.79
N LEU A 36 -3.59 5.77 0.40
CA LEU A 36 -2.70 4.80 -0.24
C LEU A 36 -2.10 5.39 -1.52
N ASP A 37 -2.94 5.93 -2.40
CA ASP A 37 -2.48 6.52 -3.66
C ASP A 37 -1.55 7.71 -3.45
N ARG A 38 -1.89 8.57 -2.47
CA ARG A 38 -1.03 9.69 -2.08
C ARG A 38 0.33 9.22 -1.59
N GLY A 39 0.37 8.28 -0.65
CA GLY A 39 1.62 7.79 -0.09
C GLY A 39 2.49 7.08 -1.13
N LEU A 40 1.88 6.30 -2.04
CA LEU A 40 2.60 5.67 -3.16
C LEU A 40 3.22 6.73 -4.09
N ALA A 41 2.46 7.78 -4.42
CA ALA A 41 2.95 8.88 -5.25
C ALA A 41 4.09 9.67 -4.57
N GLU A 42 3.96 9.97 -3.27
CA GLU A 42 5.02 10.62 -2.48
C GLU A 42 6.29 9.78 -2.41
N ALA A 43 6.14 8.46 -2.28
CA ALA A 43 7.23 7.49 -2.30
C ALA A 43 7.80 7.24 -3.71
N LYS A 44 7.21 7.82 -4.76
CA LYS A 44 7.57 7.61 -6.17
C LYS A 44 7.56 6.13 -6.56
N VAL A 45 6.54 5.41 -6.11
CA VAL A 45 6.30 4.02 -6.45
C VAL A 45 4.88 3.83 -6.93
N ALA A 46 4.67 2.81 -7.75
CA ALA A 46 3.36 2.37 -8.18
C ALA A 46 3.20 0.87 -7.93
N LEU A 47 1.96 0.51 -7.60
CA LEU A 47 1.49 -0.86 -7.63
C LEU A 47 0.77 -1.10 -8.97
N SER A 48 0.75 -2.34 -9.44
CA SER A 48 -0.17 -2.70 -10.52
C SER A 48 -1.61 -2.57 -10.04
N ASP A 49 -2.55 -2.38 -10.97
CA ASP A 49 -3.98 -2.25 -10.63
C ASP A 49 -4.51 -3.46 -9.83
N ASP A 50 -4.05 -4.67 -10.18
CA ASP A 50 -4.38 -5.91 -9.47
C ASP A 50 -3.83 -5.92 -8.03
N GLU A 51 -2.56 -5.53 -7.86
CA GLU A 51 -1.89 -5.50 -6.56
C GLU A 51 -2.52 -4.43 -5.66
N ARG A 52 -2.78 -3.24 -6.21
CA ARG A 52 -3.47 -2.13 -5.53
C ARG A 52 -4.86 -2.55 -5.08
N SER A 53 -5.64 -3.16 -5.97
CA SER A 53 -7.01 -3.60 -5.64
C SER A 53 -7.00 -4.67 -4.54
N ARG A 54 -6.03 -5.59 -4.55
CA ARG A 54 -5.86 -6.58 -3.49
C ARG A 54 -5.50 -5.93 -2.15
N VAL A 55 -4.49 -5.05 -2.14
CA VAL A 55 -4.05 -4.34 -0.94
C VAL A 55 -5.21 -3.54 -0.34
N LEU A 56 -5.98 -2.82 -1.16
CA LEU A 56 -7.14 -2.06 -0.68
C LEU A 56 -8.22 -2.96 -0.05
N ALA A 57 -8.55 -4.08 -0.69
CA ALA A 57 -9.52 -5.02 -0.14
C ALA A 57 -9.04 -5.67 1.17
N GLU A 58 -7.74 -5.95 1.28
CA GLU A 58 -7.14 -6.48 2.52
C GLU A 58 -7.15 -5.43 3.63
N ILE A 59 -6.77 -4.17 3.35
CA ILE A 59 -6.86 -3.07 4.33
C ILE A 59 -8.31 -2.92 4.80
N ASP A 60 -9.27 -2.85 3.89
CA ASP A 60 -10.69 -2.71 4.24
C ASP A 60 -11.19 -3.86 5.14
N GLY A 61 -10.81 -5.10 4.82
CA GLY A 61 -11.13 -6.28 5.63
C GLY A 61 -10.48 -6.29 7.02
N MET A 62 -9.39 -5.55 7.25
CA MET A 62 -8.78 -5.42 8.58
C MET A 62 -9.63 -4.61 9.57
N LYS A 63 -10.68 -3.91 9.14
CA LYS A 63 -11.59 -3.24 10.09
C LYS A 63 -12.32 -4.24 10.98
N ASP A 64 -12.65 -5.40 10.43
CA ASP A 64 -13.42 -6.44 11.12
C ASP A 64 -12.53 -7.40 11.93
N GLU A 65 -11.25 -7.52 11.56
CA GLU A 65 -10.31 -8.46 12.14
C GLU A 65 -9.03 -7.73 12.57
N HIS A 66 -8.57 -7.93 13.82
CA HIS A 66 -7.27 -7.42 14.31
C HIS A 66 -6.08 -8.11 13.58
N SER A 67 -5.98 -7.87 12.29
CA SER A 67 -5.00 -8.40 11.37
C SER A 67 -3.83 -7.44 11.24
N SER A 68 -2.69 -7.95 10.76
CA SER A 68 -1.54 -7.13 10.39
C SER A 68 -1.77 -6.48 9.02
N ALA A 69 -1.04 -5.40 8.74
CA ALA A 69 -1.09 -4.73 7.44
C ALA A 69 -0.79 -5.72 6.29
N PRO A 70 -1.45 -5.56 5.12
CA PRO A 70 -1.19 -6.40 3.97
C PRO A 70 0.24 -6.25 3.49
N GLN A 71 0.81 -7.34 2.98
CA GLN A 71 2.14 -7.29 2.40
C GLN A 71 2.08 -6.94 0.92
N VAL A 72 2.92 -5.99 0.51
CA VAL A 72 3.13 -5.65 -0.91
C VAL A 72 3.99 -6.73 -1.54
N ARG A 73 3.50 -7.36 -2.62
CA ARG A 73 4.23 -8.42 -3.33
C ARG A 73 5.18 -7.85 -4.37
N SER A 74 4.78 -6.78 -5.04
CA SER A 74 5.65 -6.08 -5.99
C SER A 74 5.21 -4.63 -6.15
N ALA A 75 6.19 -3.73 -6.17
CA ALA A 75 6.01 -2.36 -6.64
C ALA A 75 7.09 -2.03 -7.67
N THR A 76 6.79 -1.05 -8.51
CA THR A 76 7.74 -0.49 -9.47
C THR A 76 7.97 0.98 -9.14
N PRO A 77 9.20 1.49 -9.25
CA PRO A 77 9.43 2.93 -9.17
C PRO A 77 8.69 3.64 -10.31
N VAL A 78 8.22 4.86 -10.04
CA VAL A 78 7.73 5.78 -11.08
C VAL A 78 8.73 6.91 -11.26
N ASP A 79 9.05 7.23 -12.51
CA ASP A 79 9.98 8.31 -12.91
C ASP A 79 9.36 9.71 -12.71
#